data_AF-A0AAE4V9G6-F1
#
_entry.id   AF-A0AAE4V9G6-F1
#
_cell.length_a   1.000
_cell.length_b   1.000
_cell.length_c   1.000
_cell.angle_alpha   90.00
_cell.angle_beta   90.00
_cell.angle_gamma   90.00
#
_symmetry.space_group_name_H-M   'P 1'
#
loop_
_entity.id
_entity.type
_entity.pdbx_description
1 polymer ?
#
loop_
_entity_poly.entity_id
_entity_poly.type
_entity_poly.pdbx_seq_one_letter_code
_entity_poly.pdbx_strand_id
1 'polypeptide(L)'
;MRSWLAVLLALLVAAGLTACRSGERPWSDAPSAAPMRPAFGARVTDGKLEIWMPPGCAGVRSVEVGFGFGPKLVLTDPSGTATLDRFTVGGPYPGLTVTEAPPPDFDWRTEEYLFLNVQSTPGGYPATARTAEVAAGSNSHPAGTFYFEGVGWLDAAGVTEKEGKEFAGVCRPQQK
;
A
#
# COMPACT_ATOMS: atom_id res chain seq x y z
N MET A 1 15.76 66.46 -59.32
CA MET A 1 14.63 66.32 -58.38
C MET A 1 14.96 65.11 -57.48
N ARG A 2 15.61 65.32 -56.33
CA ARG A 2 15.01 65.34 -54.97
C ARG A 2 14.32 63.99 -54.65
N SER A 3 14.94 62.99 -54.04
CA SER A 3 15.45 62.85 -52.64
C SER A 3 14.36 62.78 -51.57
N TRP A 4 13.89 61.58 -51.20
CA TRP A 4 13.27 61.21 -49.90
C TRP A 4 13.59 59.70 -49.68
N LEU A 5 14.66 59.27 -49.01
CA LEU A 5 14.97 59.21 -47.56
C LEU A 5 13.96 58.43 -46.70
N ALA A 6 14.46 57.27 -46.23
CA ALA A 6 14.20 56.59 -44.95
C ALA A 6 12.78 56.01 -44.74
N VAL A 7 12.60 54.84 -44.12
CA VAL A 7 13.03 54.49 -42.76
C VAL A 7 13.08 52.95 -42.60
N LEU A 8 14.16 52.50 -41.95
CA LEU A 8 14.38 51.17 -41.37
C LEU A 8 13.21 50.67 -40.51
N LEU A 9 12.83 49.40 -40.61
CA LEU A 9 12.28 48.69 -39.44
C LEU A 9 12.57 47.18 -39.46
N ALA A 10 13.49 46.82 -38.58
CA ALA A 10 13.57 45.62 -37.75
C ALA A 10 13.65 44.23 -38.42
N LEU A 11 14.90 43.75 -38.48
CA LEU A 11 15.27 42.34 -38.45
C LEU A 11 14.50 41.57 -37.36
N LEU A 12 13.85 40.51 -37.79
CA LEU A 12 13.17 39.51 -36.97
C LEU A 12 14.13 38.86 -35.96
N VAL A 13 13.83 39.15 -34.68
CA VAL A 13 13.99 38.35 -33.46
C VAL A 13 14.98 37.19 -33.55
N ALA A 14 16.15 37.41 -32.95
CA ALA A 14 17.12 36.38 -32.63
C ALA A 14 16.48 35.22 -31.86
N ALA A 15 16.73 34.00 -32.33
CA ALA A 15 16.44 32.75 -31.65
C ALA A 15 17.23 32.66 -30.34
N GLY A 16 16.66 33.19 -29.27
CA GLY A 16 17.10 32.99 -27.90
C GLY A 16 16.16 32.04 -27.19
N LEU A 17 16.23 30.74 -27.51
CA LEU A 17 15.78 29.72 -26.56
C LEU A 17 16.82 29.69 -25.45
N THR A 18 16.69 30.63 -24.52
CA THR A 18 17.23 30.49 -23.18
C THR A 18 16.75 29.14 -22.67
N ALA A 19 17.66 28.17 -22.64
CA ALA A 19 17.50 27.02 -21.80
C ALA A 19 17.14 27.56 -20.42
N CYS A 20 15.89 27.34 -19.99
CA CYS A 20 15.55 27.38 -18.59
C CYS A 20 16.48 26.35 -17.94
N ARG A 21 17.64 26.82 -17.47
CA ARG A 21 18.52 26.10 -16.58
C ARG A 21 17.74 26.00 -15.28
N SER A 22 16.85 25.01 -15.22
CA SER A 22 16.10 24.67 -14.02
C SER A 22 17.14 24.42 -12.93
N GLY A 23 17.10 25.29 -11.92
CA GLY A 23 18.10 25.37 -10.88
C GLY A 23 18.48 24.01 -10.31
N GLU A 24 19.78 23.86 -10.09
CA GLU A 24 20.34 22.95 -9.11
C GLU A 24 19.49 23.06 -7.84
N ARG A 25 18.77 21.98 -7.51
CA ARG A 25 18.04 21.88 -6.25
C ARG A 25 19.07 21.56 -5.16
N PRO A 26 19.31 22.44 -4.19
CA PRO A 26 20.34 22.22 -3.16
C PRO A 26 19.98 21.14 -2.11
N TRP A 27 19.03 20.24 -2.44
CA TRP A 27 18.52 19.17 -1.58
C TRP A 27 18.72 17.78 -2.20
N SER A 28 19.48 17.67 -3.30
CA SER A 28 19.47 16.48 -4.15
C SER A 28 20.69 15.55 -3.98
N ASP A 29 21.39 15.62 -2.85
CA ASP A 29 22.61 14.81 -2.61
C ASP A 29 22.47 13.74 -1.51
N ALA A 30 21.25 13.38 -1.12
CA ALA A 30 21.00 12.14 -0.38
C ALA A 30 20.17 11.21 -1.26
N PRO A 31 20.58 9.94 -1.50
CA PRO A 31 19.64 8.95 -1.98
C PRO A 31 18.65 8.72 -0.85
N SER A 32 17.54 9.46 -0.81
CA SER A 32 16.38 9.00 -0.07
C SER A 32 15.87 7.77 -0.82
N ALA A 33 16.24 6.58 -0.34
CA ALA A 33 15.43 5.42 -0.64
C ALA A 33 14.00 5.84 -0.26
N ALA A 34 13.09 5.91 -1.25
CA ALA A 34 11.71 6.26 -0.95
C ALA A 34 11.23 5.32 0.17
N PRO A 35 10.52 5.83 1.19
CA PRO A 35 10.06 5.00 2.30
C PRO A 35 9.34 3.79 1.72
N MET A 36 9.82 2.61 2.11
CA MET A 36 9.37 1.36 1.53
C MET A 36 7.87 1.21 1.78
N ARG A 37 7.09 0.95 0.71
CA ARG A 37 5.64 0.93 0.83
C ARG A 37 5.19 -0.20 1.77
N PRO A 38 4.28 0.05 2.71
CA PRO A 38 3.74 -1.01 3.55
C PRO A 38 2.80 -1.89 2.71
N ALA A 39 2.84 -3.20 2.92
CA ALA A 39 1.95 -4.14 2.23
C ALA A 39 1.55 -5.32 3.12
N PHE A 40 0.38 -5.89 2.79
CA PHE A 40 -0.14 -7.14 3.33
C PHE A 40 -0.67 -8.00 2.19
N GLY A 41 -0.78 -9.29 2.43
CA GLY A 41 -1.32 -10.25 1.48
C GLY A 41 -2.83 -10.39 1.64
N ALA A 42 -3.56 -10.41 0.53
CA ALA A 42 -4.98 -10.74 0.52
C ALA A 42 -5.29 -11.83 -0.52
N ARG A 43 -6.18 -12.75 -0.18
CA ARG A 43 -6.65 -13.82 -1.07
C ARG A 43 -8.09 -14.18 -0.76
N VAL A 44 -8.84 -14.60 -1.77
CA VAL A 44 -10.09 -15.35 -1.59
C VAL A 44 -9.80 -16.85 -1.64
N THR A 45 -10.15 -17.56 -0.56
CA THR A 45 -10.12 -19.02 -0.48
C THR A 45 -11.51 -19.50 -0.07
N ASP A 46 -12.08 -20.45 -0.81
CA ASP A 46 -13.42 -21.00 -0.52
C ASP A 46 -14.49 -19.91 -0.30
N GLY A 47 -14.42 -18.86 -1.11
CA GLY A 47 -15.34 -17.71 -1.05
C GLY A 47 -15.09 -16.72 0.08
N LYS A 48 -14.13 -16.99 0.98
CA LYS A 48 -13.81 -16.15 2.14
C LYS A 48 -12.53 -15.33 1.90
N LEU A 49 -12.54 -14.10 2.41
CA LEU A 49 -11.35 -13.24 2.38
C LEU A 49 -10.37 -13.67 3.47
N GLU A 50 -9.16 -13.99 3.06
CA GLU A 50 -8.01 -14.25 3.91
C GLU A 50 -7.01 -13.10 3.84
N ILE A 51 -6.47 -12.76 5.00
CA ILE A 51 -5.46 -11.73 5.19
C ILE A 51 -4.18 -12.37 5.70
N TRP A 52 -3.06 -12.00 5.11
CA TRP A 52 -1.72 -12.41 5.52
C TRP A 52 -0.87 -11.19 5.86
N MET A 53 -0.42 -11.14 7.11
CA MET A 53 0.58 -10.20 7.57
C MET A 53 1.98 -10.83 7.43
N PRO A 54 2.92 -10.16 6.74
CA PRO A 54 4.31 -10.58 6.69
C PRO A 54 4.93 -10.72 8.09
N PRO A 55 6.00 -11.54 8.23
CA PRO A 55 6.63 -11.81 9.52
C PRO A 55 7.03 -10.55 10.32
N GLY A 56 6.61 -10.49 11.59
CA GLY A 56 6.99 -9.41 12.51
C GLY A 56 5.86 -8.90 13.39
N CYS A 57 4.64 -9.42 13.24
CA CYS A 57 3.50 -9.07 14.08
C CYS A 57 3.57 -9.76 15.45
N ALA A 58 4.37 -9.19 16.36
CA ALA A 58 4.39 -9.56 17.77
C ALA A 58 3.66 -8.52 18.63
N GLY A 59 3.09 -8.98 19.74
CA GLY A 59 2.40 -8.13 20.70
C GLY A 59 1.26 -7.33 20.07
N VAL A 60 0.43 -8.01 19.28
CA VAL A 60 -0.72 -7.40 18.58
C VAL A 60 -1.77 -6.99 19.62
N ARG A 61 -2.18 -5.73 19.58
CA ARG A 61 -3.22 -5.16 20.46
C ARG A 61 -4.52 -4.88 19.73
N SER A 62 -4.42 -4.54 18.45
CA SER A 62 -5.57 -4.28 17.59
C SER A 62 -5.25 -4.60 16.13
N VAL A 63 -6.22 -5.16 15.43
CA VAL A 63 -6.23 -5.35 13.97
C VAL A 63 -7.51 -4.74 13.43
N GLU A 64 -7.38 -3.81 12.50
CA GLU A 64 -8.50 -3.18 11.80
C GLU A 64 -8.42 -3.56 10.32
N VAL A 65 -9.48 -4.21 9.82
CA VAL A 65 -9.72 -4.41 8.40
C VAL A 65 -10.86 -3.48 7.99
N GLY A 66 -10.51 -2.42 7.27
CA GLY A 66 -11.47 -1.50 6.67
C GLY A 66 -11.85 -1.94 5.26
N PHE A 67 -13.11 -1.71 4.90
CA PHE A 67 -13.64 -1.99 3.57
C PHE A 67 -14.06 -0.66 2.93
N GLY A 68 -13.16 -0.04 2.16
CA GLY A 68 -13.37 1.30 1.60
C GLY A 68 -13.69 2.35 2.66
N PHE A 69 -14.76 3.12 2.43
CA PHE A 69 -15.37 4.02 3.41
C PHE A 69 -16.54 3.37 4.16
N GLY A 70 -16.73 2.06 3.97
CA GLY A 70 -17.81 1.27 4.54
C GLY A 70 -17.49 0.75 5.95
N PRO A 71 -18.12 -0.38 6.36
CA PRO A 71 -17.91 -0.96 7.68
C PRO A 71 -16.48 -1.50 7.83
N LYS A 72 -16.15 -1.91 9.04
CA LYS A 72 -14.86 -2.52 9.36
C LYS A 72 -15.00 -3.70 10.30
N LEU A 73 -13.99 -4.56 10.27
CA LEU A 73 -13.73 -5.57 11.29
C LEU A 73 -12.64 -5.03 12.21
N VAL A 74 -12.91 -4.99 13.52
CA VAL A 74 -11.92 -4.64 14.54
C VAL A 74 -11.76 -5.80 15.50
N LEU A 75 -10.53 -6.30 15.59
CA LEU A 75 -10.09 -7.35 16.50
C LEU A 75 -9.19 -6.71 17.56
N THR A 76 -9.35 -7.07 18.83
CA THR A 76 -8.53 -6.53 19.91
C THR A 76 -8.02 -7.60 20.87
N ASP A 77 -6.83 -7.37 21.39
CA ASP A 77 -6.26 -8.09 22.53
C ASP A 77 -5.68 -7.05 23.50
N PRO A 78 -6.40 -6.69 24.57
CA PRO A 78 -5.92 -5.74 25.56
C PRO A 78 -4.62 -6.19 26.25
N SER A 79 -4.32 -7.48 26.28
CA SER A 79 -3.08 -8.00 26.89
C SER A 79 -1.85 -7.77 26.01
N GLY A 80 -2.05 -7.57 24.69
CA GLY A 80 -0.96 -7.41 23.73
C GLY A 80 -0.05 -8.63 23.66
N THR A 81 -0.60 -9.82 23.83
CA THR A 81 0.14 -11.10 23.76
C THR A 81 -0.17 -11.88 22.50
N ALA A 82 -1.22 -11.50 21.76
CA ALA A 82 -1.59 -12.12 20.51
C ALA A 82 -0.47 -12.01 19.46
N THR A 83 -0.25 -13.12 18.77
CA THR A 83 0.49 -13.22 17.51
C THR A 83 -0.51 -13.57 16.42
N LEU A 84 -0.47 -12.86 15.31
CA LEU A 84 -1.36 -13.11 14.19
C LEU A 84 -0.57 -12.95 12.90
N ASP A 85 -0.44 -14.04 12.16
CA ASP A 85 0.24 -14.04 10.86
C ASP A 85 -0.78 -14.13 9.73
N ARG A 86 -1.77 -15.01 9.85
CA ARG A 86 -2.86 -15.18 8.88
C ARG A 86 -4.20 -15.29 9.58
N PHE A 87 -5.24 -14.74 8.97
CA PHE A 87 -6.61 -14.93 9.44
C PHE A 87 -7.62 -14.82 8.31
N THR A 88 -8.81 -15.37 8.54
CA THR A 88 -9.95 -15.27 7.64
C THR A 88 -10.93 -14.24 8.20
N VAL A 89 -11.44 -13.34 7.35
CA VAL A 89 -12.59 -12.49 7.70
C VAL A 89 -13.81 -13.38 7.92
N GLY A 90 -14.45 -13.25 9.09
CA GLY A 90 -15.45 -14.19 9.61
C GLY A 90 -14.91 -15.19 10.65
N GLY A 91 -13.60 -15.20 10.91
CA GLY A 91 -12.98 -15.96 11.99
C GLY A 91 -12.67 -17.43 11.64
N PRO A 92 -12.17 -18.20 12.63
CA PRO A 92 -11.97 -17.85 14.04
C PRO A 92 -10.79 -16.90 14.30
N TYR A 93 -10.77 -16.26 15.48
CA TYR A 93 -9.72 -15.33 15.92
C TYR A 93 -9.11 -15.74 17.28
N PRO A 94 -8.25 -16.77 17.34
CA PRO A 94 -7.66 -17.19 18.61
C PRO A 94 -6.87 -16.05 19.28
N GLY A 95 -7.16 -15.80 20.56
CA GLY A 95 -6.48 -14.76 21.34
C GLY A 95 -6.94 -13.32 21.05
N LEU A 96 -7.88 -13.11 20.14
CA LEU A 96 -8.41 -11.80 19.78
C LEU A 96 -9.94 -11.76 19.93
N THR A 97 -10.46 -10.63 20.39
CA THR A 97 -11.89 -10.38 20.54
C THR A 97 -12.39 -9.49 19.43
N VAL A 98 -13.50 -9.85 18.80
CA VAL A 98 -14.20 -8.98 17.84
C VAL A 98 -14.90 -7.87 18.61
N THR A 99 -14.49 -6.62 18.41
CA THR A 99 -15.12 -5.44 19.02
C THR A 99 -15.99 -4.65 18.05
N GLU A 100 -15.76 -4.84 16.75
CA GLU A 100 -16.59 -4.29 15.68
C GLU A 100 -16.59 -5.30 14.52
N ALA A 101 -17.74 -5.48 13.87
CA ALA A 101 -17.89 -6.40 12.76
C ALA A 101 -18.77 -5.78 11.66
N PRO A 102 -18.50 -6.08 10.38
CA PRO A 102 -19.42 -5.74 9.30
C PRO A 102 -20.78 -6.42 9.49
N PRO A 103 -21.85 -5.86 8.90
CA PRO A 103 -23.13 -6.54 8.77
C PRO A 103 -22.97 -7.95 8.17
N PRO A 104 -23.80 -8.93 8.56
CA PRO A 104 -23.64 -10.33 8.14
C PRO A 104 -23.78 -10.55 6.62
N ASP A 105 -24.47 -9.65 5.93
CA ASP A 105 -24.73 -9.66 4.49
C ASP A 105 -23.82 -8.69 3.71
N PHE A 106 -22.84 -8.08 4.37
CA PHE A 106 -21.92 -7.14 3.73
C PHE A 106 -21.00 -7.84 2.72
N ASP A 107 -21.09 -7.44 1.45
CA ASP A 107 -20.18 -7.89 0.40
C ASP A 107 -19.04 -6.89 0.20
N TRP A 108 -17.90 -7.16 0.84
CA TRP A 108 -16.69 -6.34 0.71
C TRP A 108 -16.20 -6.18 -0.74
N ARG A 109 -16.62 -7.05 -1.66
CA ARG A 109 -16.22 -7.00 -3.08
C ARG A 109 -16.72 -5.77 -3.81
N THR A 110 -17.73 -5.08 -3.25
CA THR A 110 -18.25 -3.83 -3.82
C THR A 110 -17.38 -2.62 -3.47
N GLU A 111 -16.45 -2.76 -2.52
CA GLU A 111 -15.55 -1.69 -2.10
C GLU A 111 -14.30 -1.63 -2.97
N GLU A 112 -13.73 -0.43 -3.16
CA GLU A 112 -12.56 -0.25 -4.03
C GLU A 112 -11.27 -0.83 -3.41
N TYR A 113 -11.10 -0.63 -2.09
CA TYR A 113 -9.89 -1.01 -1.38
C TYR A 113 -10.22 -1.75 -0.07
N LEU A 114 -9.37 -2.73 0.24
CA LEU A 114 -9.15 -3.21 1.58
C LEU A 114 -8.14 -2.28 2.27
N PHE A 115 -8.36 -1.97 3.54
CA PHE A 115 -7.43 -1.26 4.40
C PHE A 115 -7.04 -2.17 5.57
N LEU A 116 -5.75 -2.26 5.88
CA LEU A 116 -5.26 -2.99 7.05
C LEU A 116 -4.41 -2.07 7.93
N ASN A 117 -4.79 -1.98 9.20
CA ASN A 117 -4.00 -1.32 10.24
C ASN A 117 -3.78 -2.30 11.39
N VAL A 118 -2.52 -2.48 11.79
CA VAL A 118 -2.15 -3.40 12.88
C VAL A 118 -1.41 -2.61 13.94
N GLN A 119 -1.99 -2.56 15.14
CA GLN A 119 -1.33 -2.00 16.31
C GLN A 119 -0.54 -3.11 17.00
N SER A 120 0.77 -3.12 16.80
CA SER A 120 1.71 -4.12 17.33
C SER A 120 2.93 -3.46 17.98
N THR A 121 3.93 -4.24 18.41
CA THR A 121 5.22 -3.71 18.87
C THR A 121 6.35 -4.53 18.25
N PRO A 122 7.27 -3.92 17.49
CA PRO A 122 7.57 -2.47 17.40
C PRO A 122 6.58 -1.62 16.57
N GLY A 123 5.57 -2.22 15.94
CA GLY A 123 4.56 -1.49 15.16
C GLY A 123 5.01 -1.20 13.73
N GLY A 124 4.06 -0.81 12.87
CA GLY A 124 4.33 -0.47 11.48
C GLY A 124 3.30 0.52 10.92
N TYR A 125 3.25 0.61 9.60
CA TYR A 125 2.34 1.52 8.89
C TYR A 125 1.16 0.76 8.29
N PRO A 126 -0.04 1.38 8.24
CA PRO A 126 -1.18 0.78 7.58
C PRO A 126 -0.95 0.68 6.07
N ALA A 127 -1.66 -0.26 5.44
CA ALA A 127 -1.55 -0.53 4.01
C ALA A 127 -2.93 -0.75 3.38
N THR A 128 -2.98 -0.66 2.05
CA THR A 128 -4.19 -0.94 1.27
C THR A 128 -3.95 -2.01 0.23
N ALA A 129 -5.03 -2.66 -0.23
CA ALA A 129 -5.02 -3.56 -1.38
C ALA A 129 -6.26 -3.38 -2.23
N ARG A 130 -6.13 -3.41 -3.56
CA ARG A 130 -7.30 -3.33 -4.47
C ARG A 130 -8.17 -4.57 -4.35
N THR A 131 -9.42 -4.37 -3.97
CA THR A 131 -10.42 -5.44 -3.85
C THR A 131 -10.60 -6.21 -5.16
N ALA A 132 -10.66 -5.49 -6.30
CA ALA A 132 -10.84 -6.08 -7.61
C ALA A 132 -9.70 -7.04 -8.00
N GLU A 133 -8.45 -6.69 -7.70
CA GLU A 133 -7.28 -7.53 -7.96
C GLU A 133 -7.32 -8.81 -7.12
N VAL A 134 -7.66 -8.68 -5.83
CA VAL A 134 -7.81 -9.82 -4.93
C VAL A 134 -8.93 -10.75 -5.43
N ALA A 135 -10.10 -10.20 -5.73
CA ALA A 135 -11.26 -10.99 -6.15
C ALA A 135 -11.03 -11.71 -7.49
N ALA A 136 -10.48 -11.02 -8.49
CA ALA A 136 -10.24 -11.59 -9.81
C ALA A 136 -9.03 -12.54 -9.85
N GLY A 137 -7.97 -12.21 -9.13
CA GLY A 137 -6.72 -12.96 -9.22
C GLY A 137 -6.67 -14.22 -8.36
N SER A 138 -7.48 -14.34 -7.31
CA SER A 138 -7.37 -15.44 -6.34
C SER A 138 -7.51 -16.84 -6.95
N ASN A 139 -8.42 -17.02 -7.92
CA ASN A 139 -8.61 -18.31 -8.60
C ASN A 139 -7.64 -18.54 -9.75
N SER A 140 -6.96 -17.49 -10.21
CA SER A 140 -6.03 -17.52 -11.35
C SER A 140 -4.58 -17.69 -10.92
N HIS A 141 -4.30 -17.67 -9.62
CA HIS A 141 -2.96 -17.84 -9.05
C HIS A 141 -2.86 -19.10 -8.18
N PRO A 142 -1.67 -19.73 -8.08
CA PRO A 142 -1.48 -20.96 -7.32
C PRO A 142 -2.02 -20.87 -5.89
N ALA A 143 -2.51 -21.98 -5.34
CA ALA A 143 -2.89 -22.04 -3.94
C ALA A 143 -1.71 -21.61 -3.05
N GLY A 144 -1.99 -20.86 -1.99
CA GLY A 144 -0.97 -20.36 -1.07
C GLY A 144 -0.27 -19.06 -1.49
N THR A 145 -0.58 -18.51 -2.66
CA THR A 145 -0.15 -17.14 -3.02
C THR A 145 -1.17 -16.10 -2.59
N PHE A 146 -0.71 -14.92 -2.20
CA PHE A 146 -1.54 -13.79 -1.80
C PHE A 146 -1.16 -12.56 -2.60
N TYR A 147 -2.14 -11.72 -2.90
CA TYR A 147 -1.90 -10.45 -3.57
C TYR A 147 -1.38 -9.42 -2.57
N PHE A 148 -0.18 -8.90 -2.84
CA PHE A 148 0.44 -7.77 -2.15
C PHE A 148 0.41 -6.55 -3.07
N GLU A 149 -0.31 -5.50 -2.69
CA GLU A 149 -0.49 -4.30 -3.52
C GLU A 149 0.84 -3.70 -3.97
N GLY A 150 0.98 -3.50 -5.29
CA GLY A 150 2.20 -2.94 -5.88
C GLY A 150 3.39 -3.91 -5.95
N VAL A 151 3.26 -5.15 -5.46
CA VAL A 151 4.30 -6.18 -5.50
C VAL A 151 3.86 -7.39 -6.34
N GLY A 152 2.59 -7.80 -6.21
CA GLY A 152 1.99 -8.90 -6.95
C GLY A 152 1.64 -10.10 -6.07
N TRP A 153 1.46 -11.26 -6.71
CA TRP A 153 1.07 -12.50 -6.03
C TRP A 153 2.29 -13.23 -5.48
N LEU A 154 2.39 -13.36 -4.16
CA LEU A 154 3.54 -13.93 -3.47
C LEU A 154 3.13 -15.12 -2.61
N ASP A 155 3.98 -16.15 -2.58
CA ASP A 155 3.97 -17.19 -1.55
C ASP A 155 4.96 -16.86 -0.42
N ALA A 156 5.16 -17.79 0.51
CA ALA A 156 6.10 -17.66 1.64
C ALA A 156 7.54 -17.36 1.19
N ALA A 157 8.00 -17.98 0.10
CA ALA A 157 9.34 -17.75 -0.41
C ALA A 157 9.47 -16.35 -1.02
N GLY A 158 8.47 -15.92 -1.80
CA GLY A 158 8.41 -14.58 -2.39
C GLY A 158 8.37 -13.47 -1.35
N VAL A 159 7.59 -13.64 -0.26
CA VAL A 159 7.60 -12.70 0.88
C VAL A 159 8.98 -12.62 1.52
N THR A 160 9.61 -13.77 1.80
CA THR A 160 10.96 -13.84 2.38
C THR A 160 12.00 -13.14 1.50
N GLU A 161 11.87 -13.27 0.18
CA GLU A 161 12.80 -12.67 -0.77
C GLU A 161 12.63 -11.15 -0.88
N LYS A 162 11.40 -10.66 -0.86
CA LYS A 162 11.05 -9.28 -1.25
C LYS A 162 10.78 -8.33 -0.08
N GLU A 163 10.36 -8.84 1.08
CA GLU A 163 10.15 -7.99 2.26
C GLU A 163 11.49 -7.35 2.68
N GLY A 164 11.47 -6.05 2.97
CA GLY A 164 12.67 -5.28 3.30
C GLY A 164 13.52 -4.89 2.07
N LYS A 165 13.09 -5.25 0.85
CA LYS A 165 13.71 -4.82 -0.41
C LYS A 165 12.73 -4.07 -1.31
N GLU A 166 11.51 -4.59 -1.44
CA GLU A 166 10.48 -4.06 -2.33
C GLU A 166 9.26 -3.50 -1.55
N PHE A 167 8.97 -4.08 -0.39
CA PHE A 167 7.88 -3.62 0.50
C PHE A 167 8.22 -3.89 1.96
N ALA A 168 7.56 -3.18 2.87
CA ALA A 168 7.64 -3.42 4.31
C ALA A 168 6.35 -4.11 4.81
N GLY A 169 6.46 -5.11 5.67
CA GLY A 169 5.27 -5.65 6.34
C GLY A 169 4.59 -4.62 7.25
N VAL A 170 3.27 -4.75 7.40
CA VAL A 170 2.44 -3.83 8.22
C VAL A 170 2.81 -3.76 9.71
N CYS A 171 3.60 -4.71 10.22
CA CYS A 171 4.10 -4.72 11.61
C CYS A 171 5.58 -4.37 11.74
N ARG A 172 6.23 -3.97 10.64
CA ARG A 172 7.64 -3.56 10.64
C ARG A 172 7.75 -2.04 10.69
N PRO A 173 8.66 -1.49 11.50
CA PRO A 173 8.99 -0.07 11.44
C PRO A 173 9.57 0.23 10.07
N GLN A 174 9.10 1.30 9.42
CA GLN A 174 9.74 1.74 8.18
C GLN A 174 11.07 2.39 8.50
N GLN A 175 12.12 1.92 7.82
CA GLN A 175 13.43 2.56 7.86
C GLN A 175 13.36 3.85 7.03
N LYS A 176 13.90 4.93 7.58
CA LYS A 176 14.03 6.23 6.91
C LYS A 176 15.23 6.26 5.98
#